data_AF-A0A453BID0-F1
#
_entry.id   AF-A0A453BID0-F1
#
_cell.length_a   1.000
_cell.length_b   1.000
_cell.length_c   1.000
_cell.angle_alpha   90.00
_cell.angle_beta   90.00
_cell.angle_gamma   90.00
#
_symmetry.space_group_name_H-M   'P 1'
#
loop_
_entity.id
_entity.type
_entity.pdbx_description
1 polymer ?
#
loop_
_entity_poly.entity_id
_entity_poly.type
_entity_poly.pdbx_seq_one_letter_code
_entity_poly.pdbx_strand_id
1 'polypeptide(L)'
;MVTPPSPRRSAAGAGAAAGAPRVLLALVVLYGFMSFLVYRVIHMRHVAPLDSDASPDEFSEGRVLQHLRRLVVDIPCRQEGRPGLETAAQYIKGQLEGLAAHAGPEYR
;
A
#
# COMPACT_ATOMS: atom_id res chain seq x y z
N MET A 1 2.09 75.51 25.77
CA MET A 1 2.59 74.97 24.49
C MET A 1 2.70 73.46 24.63
N VAL A 2 1.82 72.71 23.96
CA VAL A 2 1.83 71.24 23.93
C VAL A 2 2.85 70.78 22.89
N THR A 3 3.82 69.98 23.30
CA THR A 3 4.75 69.26 22.43
C THR A 3 4.07 67.99 21.91
N PRO A 4 4.15 67.66 20.61
CA PRO A 4 3.58 66.41 20.09
C PRO A 4 4.48 65.22 20.47
N PRO A 5 3.90 64.04 20.80
CA PRO A 5 4.70 62.83 21.02
C PRO A 5 5.22 62.27 19.69
N SER A 6 6.53 62.02 19.64
CA SER A 6 7.21 61.32 18.54
C SER A 6 6.65 59.90 18.35
N PRO A 7 6.68 59.36 17.12
CA PRO A 7 6.09 58.07 16.81
C PRO A 7 6.87 56.95 17.52
N ARG A 8 6.19 56.20 18.40
CA ARG A 8 6.69 54.92 18.89
C ARG A 8 6.80 53.96 17.70
N ARG A 9 8.02 53.84 17.17
CA ARG A 9 8.38 52.79 16.21
C ARG A 9 8.24 51.45 16.93
N SER A 10 7.14 50.74 16.70
CA SER A 10 6.89 49.42 17.26
C SER A 10 7.97 48.44 16.79
N ALA A 11 8.91 48.13 17.68
CA ALA A 11 9.90 47.06 17.53
C ALA A 11 9.28 45.64 17.53
N ALA A 12 7.95 45.53 17.60
CA ALA A 12 7.21 44.26 17.56
C ALA A 12 7.21 43.57 16.18
N GLY A 13 7.50 44.30 15.09
CA GLY A 13 7.46 43.74 13.73
C GLY A 13 8.66 42.85 13.34
N ALA A 14 9.83 43.05 13.96
CA ALA A 14 11.05 42.37 13.55
C ALA A 14 11.12 40.90 14.01
N GLY A 15 10.61 40.60 15.23
CA GLY A 15 10.55 39.23 15.76
C GLY A 15 9.51 38.36 15.05
N ALA A 16 8.36 38.94 14.70
CA ALA A 16 7.31 38.25 13.96
C ALA A 16 7.74 37.94 12.50
N ALA A 17 8.41 38.87 11.83
CA ALA A 17 8.94 38.68 10.49
C ALA A 17 10.08 37.65 10.43
N ALA A 18 10.90 37.53 11.48
CA ALA A 18 11.93 36.49 11.58
C ALA A 18 11.37 35.09 11.90
N GLY A 19 10.18 35.02 12.50
CA GLY A 19 9.42 33.77 12.71
C GLY A 19 8.63 33.35 11.47
N ALA A 20 8.12 34.29 10.69
CA ALA A 20 7.32 34.04 9.49
C ALA A 20 7.93 33.04 8.48
N PRO A 21 9.21 33.13 8.07
CA PRO A 21 9.80 32.17 7.14
C PRO A 21 9.96 30.79 7.78
N ARG A 22 10.20 30.70 9.09
CA ARG A 22 10.29 29.42 9.81
C ARG A 22 8.92 28.75 9.90
N VAL A 23 7.87 29.54 10.13
CA VAL A 23 6.48 29.05 10.14
C VAL A 23 6.06 28.58 8.75
N LEU A 24 6.38 29.34 7.70
CA LEU A 24 6.11 28.93 6.32
C LEU A 24 6.86 27.65 5.94
N LEU A 25 8.14 27.55 6.31
CA LEU A 25 8.94 26.34 6.09
C LEU A 25 8.31 25.14 6.82
N ALA A 26 7.93 25.30 8.08
CA ALA A 26 7.28 24.24 8.86
C ALA A 26 5.95 23.80 8.22
N LEU A 27 5.17 24.75 7.68
CA LEU A 27 3.92 24.46 7.01
C LEU A 27 4.14 23.69 5.69
N VAL A 28 5.15 24.07 4.91
CA VAL A 28 5.53 23.37 3.68
C VAL A 28 5.99 21.94 3.98
N VAL A 29 6.82 21.76 5.02
CA VAL A 29 7.29 20.43 5.45
C VAL A 29 6.12 19.58 5.91
N LEU A 30 5.24 20.12 6.76
CA LEU A 30 4.06 19.40 7.25
C LEU A 30 3.13 19.02 6.10
N TYR A 31 2.84 19.95 5.20
CA TYR A 31 1.98 19.69 4.05
C TYR A 31 2.60 18.66 3.10
N GLY A 32 3.90 18.77 2.81
CA GLY A 32 4.62 17.80 1.99
C GLY A 32 4.63 16.41 2.63
N PHE A 33 4.83 16.32 3.95
CA PHE A 33 4.79 15.07 4.68
C PHE A 33 3.40 14.42 4.66
N MET A 34 2.35 15.21 4.92
CA MET A 34 0.97 14.74 4.85
C MET A 34 0.58 14.31 3.43
N SER A 35 0.99 15.07 2.41
CA SER A 35 0.77 14.72 1.00
C SER A 35 1.50 13.42 0.61
N PHE A 36 2.75 13.25 1.05
CA PHE A 36 3.51 12.01 0.83
C PHE A 36 2.87 10.80 1.52
N LEU A 37 2.42 10.96 2.77
CA LEU A 37 1.67 9.93 3.49
C LEU A 37 0.39 9.53 2.75
N VAL A 38 -0.41 10.52 2.34
CA VAL A 38 -1.65 10.28 1.58
C VAL A 38 -1.34 9.61 0.24
N TYR A 39 -0.34 10.08 -0.50
CA TYR A 39 0.09 9.46 -1.76
C TYR A 39 0.52 8.00 -1.57
N ARG A 40 1.33 7.71 -0.53
CA ARG A 40 1.69 6.33 -0.16
C ARG A 40 0.46 5.51 0.22
N VAL A 41 -0.45 6.04 1.02
CA VAL A 41 -1.66 5.31 1.41
C VAL A 41 -2.56 5.02 0.22
N ILE A 42 -2.76 5.98 -0.70
CA ILE A 42 -3.64 5.78 -1.86
C ILE A 42 -2.98 4.88 -2.91
N HIS A 43 -1.68 5.01 -3.16
CA HIS A 43 -1.02 4.33 -4.28
C HIS A 43 -0.19 3.11 -3.88
N MET A 44 0.21 2.99 -2.61
CA MET A 44 1.03 1.86 -2.12
C MET A 44 0.26 0.89 -1.20
N ARG A 45 -0.96 1.19 -0.72
CA ARG A 45 -1.81 0.17 -0.03
C ARG A 45 -2.18 -1.01 -0.91
N HIS A 46 -1.94 -0.94 -2.22
CA HIS A 46 -2.28 -1.97 -3.20
C HIS A 46 -1.06 -2.72 -3.78
N VAL A 47 0.18 -2.50 -3.30
CA VAL A 47 1.38 -3.00 -4.02
C VAL A 47 2.38 -3.78 -3.14
N ALA A 48 1.96 -4.28 -1.99
CA ALA A 48 2.70 -5.35 -1.32
C ALA A 48 1.70 -6.43 -0.94
N PRO A 49 1.42 -7.40 -1.83
CA PRO A 49 0.66 -8.57 -1.41
C PRO A 49 1.38 -9.20 -0.21
N LEU A 50 0.62 -9.65 0.79
CA LEU A 50 1.18 -10.43 1.89
C LEU A 50 2.11 -11.51 1.31
N ASP A 51 3.30 -11.63 1.89
CA ASP A 51 4.39 -12.42 1.32
C ASP A 51 3.93 -13.84 0.99
N SER A 52 4.44 -14.40 -0.11
CA SER A 52 4.06 -15.76 -0.55
C SER A 52 4.47 -16.83 0.45
N ASP A 53 5.38 -16.48 1.35
CA ASP A 53 6.04 -17.36 2.30
C ASP A 53 5.36 -17.39 3.68
N ALA A 54 4.15 -16.82 3.81
CA ALA A 54 3.36 -16.99 5.04
C ALA A 54 3.09 -18.47 5.33
N SER A 55 2.89 -18.81 6.60
CA SER A 55 2.58 -20.18 7.04
C SER A 55 1.47 -20.79 6.16
N PRO A 56 1.56 -22.06 5.73
CA PRO A 56 0.51 -22.71 4.95
C PRO A 56 -0.87 -22.68 5.63
N ASP A 57 -0.89 -22.57 6.96
CA ASP A 57 -2.10 -22.48 7.78
C ASP A 57 -2.74 -21.07 7.76
N GLU A 58 -2.05 -20.09 7.20
CA GLU A 58 -2.51 -18.70 7.10
C GLU A 58 -2.82 -18.30 5.65
N PHE A 59 -3.82 -17.44 5.50
CA PHE A 59 -4.16 -16.86 4.22
C PHE A 59 -3.04 -15.91 3.74
N SER A 60 -2.44 -16.21 2.58
CA SER A 60 -1.47 -15.35 1.90
C SER A 60 -2.04 -14.86 0.57
N GLU A 61 -2.21 -13.54 0.47
CA GLU A 61 -2.61 -12.87 -0.77
C GLU A 61 -1.60 -13.12 -1.90
N GLY A 62 -0.30 -13.16 -1.60
CA GLY A 62 0.75 -13.48 -2.57
C GLY A 62 0.58 -14.87 -3.19
N ARG A 63 0.25 -15.87 -2.38
CA ARG A 63 -0.07 -17.24 -2.86
C ARG A 63 -1.29 -17.23 -3.79
N VAL A 64 -2.35 -16.52 -3.42
CA VAL A 64 -3.57 -16.40 -4.24
C VAL A 64 -3.26 -15.73 -5.58
N LEU A 65 -2.52 -14.63 -5.58
CA LEU A 65 -2.12 -13.93 -6.80
C LEU A 65 -1.23 -14.80 -7.69
N GLN A 66 -0.36 -15.64 -7.11
CA GLN A 66 0.44 -16.59 -7.86
C GLN A 66 -0.42 -17.65 -8.55
N HIS A 67 -1.37 -18.25 -7.84
CA HIS A 67 -2.32 -19.22 -8.43
C HIS A 67 -3.18 -18.55 -9.51
N LEU A 68 -3.65 -17.33 -9.27
CA LEU A 68 -4.43 -16.56 -10.23
C LEU A 68 -3.62 -16.27 -11.50
N ARG A 69 -2.38 -15.80 -11.35
CA ARG A 69 -1.47 -15.56 -12.48
C ARG A 69 -1.25 -16.85 -13.27
N ARG A 70 -0.99 -17.97 -12.59
CA ARG A 70 -0.79 -19.26 -13.26
C ARG A 70 -2.02 -19.67 -14.08
N LEU A 71 -3.21 -19.54 -13.51
CA LEU A 71 -4.47 -19.94 -14.15
C LEU A 71 -4.94 -18.98 -15.26
N VAL A 72 -4.59 -17.70 -15.19
CA VAL A 72 -5.08 -16.67 -16.12
C VAL A 72 -4.06 -16.34 -17.21
N VAL A 73 -2.78 -16.24 -16.85
CA VAL A 73 -1.71 -15.78 -17.73
C VAL A 73 -0.99 -16.96 -18.37
N ASP A 74 -0.62 -17.97 -17.58
CA ASP A 74 0.27 -19.02 -18.07
C ASP A 74 -0.48 -20.20 -18.71
N ILE A 75 -1.75 -20.40 -18.37
CA ILE A 75 -2.60 -21.44 -18.97
C ILE A 75 -3.54 -20.77 -19.98
N PRO A 76 -3.18 -20.74 -21.27
CA PRO A 76 -4.03 -20.13 -22.29
C PRO A 76 -5.29 -20.97 -22.53
N CYS A 77 -6.37 -20.31 -22.95
CA CYS A 77 -7.57 -20.95 -23.50
C CYS A 77 -8.21 -22.04 -22.61
N ARG A 78 -8.72 -21.66 -21.44
CA ARG A 78 -9.45 -22.56 -20.50
C ARG A 78 -10.92 -22.80 -20.85
N GLN A 79 -11.31 -22.61 -22.11
CA GLN A 79 -12.68 -22.87 -22.57
C GLN A 79 -12.92 -24.38 -22.71
N GLU A 80 -14.18 -24.79 -22.62
CA GLU A 80 -14.55 -26.19 -22.79
C GLU A 80 -14.10 -26.74 -24.15
N GLY A 81 -13.55 -27.97 -24.16
CA GLY A 81 -13.00 -28.62 -25.34
C GLY A 81 -11.59 -28.12 -25.77
N ARG A 82 -10.97 -27.21 -25.02
CA ARG A 82 -9.59 -26.76 -25.26
C ARG A 82 -8.61 -27.46 -24.31
N PRO A 83 -7.35 -27.68 -24.73
CA PRO A 83 -6.33 -28.32 -23.89
C PRO A 83 -6.01 -27.50 -22.62
N GLY A 84 -6.26 -26.19 -22.64
CA GLY A 84 -6.09 -25.32 -21.47
C GLY A 84 -7.05 -25.65 -20.33
N LEU A 85 -8.25 -26.19 -20.62
CA LEU A 85 -9.19 -26.63 -19.58
C LEU A 85 -8.61 -27.81 -18.79
N GLU A 86 -8.14 -28.83 -19.49
CA GLU A 86 -7.54 -30.01 -18.85
C GLU A 86 -6.28 -29.64 -18.06
N THR A 87 -5.43 -28.79 -18.65
CA THR A 87 -4.22 -28.29 -17.98
C THR A 87 -4.55 -27.53 -16.68
N ALA A 88 -5.58 -26.69 -16.69
CA ALA A 88 -6.03 -25.98 -15.50
C ALA A 88 -6.64 -26.95 -14.46
N ALA A 89 -7.41 -27.94 -14.89
CA ALA A 89 -8.01 -28.94 -14.00
C ALA A 89 -6.94 -29.79 -13.32
N GLN A 90 -5.94 -30.28 -14.07
CA GLN A 90 -4.80 -31.01 -13.52
C GLN A 90 -4.00 -30.16 -12.53
N TYR A 91 -3.77 -28.89 -12.85
CA TYR A 91 -3.11 -27.95 -11.95
C TYR A 91 -3.88 -27.78 -10.63
N ILE A 92 -5.18 -27.46 -10.69
CA ILE A 92 -6.02 -27.27 -9.50
C ILE A 92 -6.07 -28.56 -8.67
N LYS A 93 -6.23 -29.71 -9.32
CA LYS A 93 -6.21 -31.03 -8.65
C LYS A 93 -4.90 -31.24 -7.88
N GLY A 94 -3.76 -30.97 -8.50
CA GLY A 94 -2.46 -31.10 -7.83
C GLY A 94 -2.30 -30.16 -6.62
N GLN A 95 -2.83 -28.93 -6.70
CA GLN A 95 -2.85 -28.01 -5.55
C GLN A 95 -3.72 -28.54 -4.40
N LEU A 96 -4.89 -29.12 -4.71
CA LEU A 96 -5.79 -29.72 -3.72
C LEU A 96 -5.20 -30.97 -3.06
N GLU A 97 -4.53 -31.82 -3.83
CA GLU A 97 -3.83 -33.00 -3.30
C GLU A 97 -2.67 -32.57 -2.38
N GLY A 98 -1.93 -31.53 -2.76
CA GLY A 98 -0.93 -30.91 -1.90
C GLY A 98 -1.53 -30.43 -0.59
N LEU A 99 -2.63 -29.68 -0.61
CA LEU A 99 -3.31 -29.21 0.60
C LEU A 99 -3.82 -30.38 1.46
N ALA A 100 -4.41 -31.40 0.85
CA ALA A 100 -4.91 -32.58 1.55
C ALA A 100 -3.78 -33.40 2.21
N ALA A 101 -2.57 -33.41 1.64
CA ALA A 101 -1.42 -34.06 2.25
C ALA A 101 -0.88 -33.31 3.48
N HIS A 102 -1.08 -31.98 3.55
CA HIS A 102 -0.64 -31.15 4.67
C HIS A 102 -1.72 -31.03 5.76
N ALA A 103 -3.00 -31.05 5.38
CA ALA A 103 -4.11 -31.13 6.32
C ALA A 103 -4.13 -32.53 6.93
N GLY A 104 -3.74 -32.65 8.21
CA GLY A 104 -3.76 -33.93 8.93
C GLY A 104 -5.14 -34.62 8.92
N PRO A 105 -5.25 -35.85 9.46
CA PRO A 105 -6.45 -36.70 9.36
C PRO A 105 -7.74 -36.10 9.96
N GLU A 106 -7.63 -34.97 10.65
CA GLU A 106 -8.72 -34.19 11.24
C GLU A 106 -9.56 -33.41 10.20
N TYR A 107 -9.09 -33.29 8.94
CA TYR A 107 -9.76 -32.51 7.88
C TYR A 107 -10.66 -33.35 6.95
N ARG A 108 -11.25 -34.44 7.46
CA ARG A 108 -12.11 -35.35 6.70
C ARG A 108 -13.58 -34.94 6.70
#